data_AF-A0A2G0E5R2-F1
#
_entry.id   AF-A0A2G0E5R2-F1
#
_cell.length_a   1.000
_cell.length_b   1.000
_cell.length_c   1.000
_cell.angle_alpha   90.00
_cell.angle_beta   90.00
_cell.angle_gamma   90.00
#
_symmetry.space_group_name_H-M   'P 1'
#
loop_
_entity.id
_entity.type
_entity.pdbx_description
1 polymer ?
#
loop_
_entity_poly.entity_id
_entity_poly.type
_entity_poly.pdbx_seq_one_letter_code
_entity_poly.pdbx_strand_id
1 'polypeptide(L)'
;MKLSVQEIQEWLSQFAEAINQNKQYLSDLDTPIGDGDHGNNMGRGVSAYEEAFQTDHPETISDTFKVFSMAMISKVGGASGPLSGSAFMNM
;
A
#
# COMPACT_ATOMS: atom_id res chain seq x y z
N MET A 1 -3.29 16.13 18.61
CA MET A 1 -4.08 14.89 18.43
C MET A 1 -3.10 13.72 18.48
N LYS A 2 -3.36 12.64 19.22
CA LYS A 2 -2.52 11.42 19.18
C LYS A 2 -3.27 10.38 18.35
N LEU A 3 -2.60 9.81 17.36
CA LEU A 3 -3.11 8.68 16.58
C LEU A 3 -2.82 7.37 17.34
N SER A 4 -3.75 6.44 17.30
CA SER A 4 -3.63 5.09 17.84
C SER A 4 -3.22 4.10 16.75
N VAL A 5 -2.74 2.93 17.18
CA VAL A 5 -2.40 1.82 16.27
C VAL A 5 -3.63 1.40 15.45
N GLN A 6 -4.78 1.27 16.11
CA GLN A 6 -6.03 0.86 15.47
C GLN A 6 -6.48 1.86 14.39
N GLU A 7 -6.41 3.17 14.65
CA GLU A 7 -6.75 4.20 13.65
C GLU A 7 -5.86 4.11 12.41
N ILE A 8 -4.56 3.82 12.57
CA ILE A 8 -3.63 3.64 11.43
C ILE A 8 -3.95 2.36 10.65
N GLN A 9 -4.25 1.26 11.35
CA GLN A 9 -4.61 0.00 10.72
C GLN A 9 -5.93 0.10 9.93
N GLU A 10 -6.94 0.75 10.52
CA GLU A 10 -8.21 1.04 9.85
C GLU A 10 -8.04 1.97 8.64
N TRP A 11 -7.13 2.95 8.74
CA TRP A 11 -6.81 3.83 7.61
C TRP A 11 -6.16 3.07 6.46
N LEU A 12 -5.17 2.21 6.74
CA LEU A 12 -4.51 1.40 5.70
C LEU A 12 -5.45 0.36 5.09
N SER A 13 -6.38 -0.19 5.87
CA SER A 13 -7.44 -1.06 5.34
C SER A 13 -8.37 -0.30 4.37
N GLN A 14 -8.80 0.91 4.72
CA GLN A 14 -9.60 1.75 3.82
C GLN A 14 -8.81 2.17 2.57
N PHE A 15 -7.51 2.41 2.71
CA PHE A 15 -6.63 2.67 1.56
C PHE A 15 -6.56 1.46 0.61
N ALA A 16 -6.39 0.25 1.15
CA ALA A 16 -6.38 -0.97 0.35
C ALA A 16 -7.71 -1.17 -0.40
N GLU A 17 -8.84 -0.95 0.28
CA GLU A 17 -10.16 -1.00 -0.34
C GLU A 17 -10.29 0.03 -1.48
N ALA A 18 -9.89 1.28 -1.25
CA ALA A 18 -9.93 2.33 -2.26
C ALA A 18 -9.07 2.00 -3.49
N ILE A 19 -7.87 1.46 -3.30
CA ILE A 19 -7.01 1.00 -4.41
C ILE A 19 -7.69 -0.12 -5.19
N ASN A 20 -8.25 -1.13 -4.49
CA ASN A 20 -8.89 -2.27 -5.14
C ASN A 20 -10.13 -1.86 -5.95
N GLN A 21 -10.96 -0.96 -5.42
CA GLN A 21 -12.14 -0.42 -6.10
C GLN A 21 -11.77 0.40 -7.34
N ASN A 22 -10.64 1.12 -7.31
CA ASN A 22 -10.28 2.09 -8.36
C ASN A 22 -9.11 1.64 -9.24
N LYS A 23 -8.63 0.39 -9.13
CA LYS A 23 -7.44 -0.09 -9.85
C LYS A 23 -7.52 0.13 -11.36
N GLN A 24 -8.68 -0.12 -11.98
CA GLN A 24 -8.83 0.07 -13.43
C GLN A 24 -8.72 1.56 -13.77
N TYR A 25 -9.42 2.40 -13.03
CA TYR A 25 -9.37 3.85 -13.21
C TYR A 25 -7.95 4.41 -13.08
N LEU A 26 -7.17 3.93 -12.09
CA LEU A 26 -5.78 4.33 -11.92
C LEU A 26 -4.89 3.92 -13.11
N SER A 27 -5.08 2.71 -13.65
CA SER A 27 -4.40 2.25 -14.86
C SER A 27 -4.84 3.03 -16.11
N ASP A 28 -6.11 3.42 -16.19
CA ASP A 28 -6.63 4.25 -17.29
C ASP A 28 -6.01 5.65 -17.28
N LEU A 29 -5.81 6.24 -16.08
CA LEU A 29 -5.12 7.52 -15.91
C LEU A 29 -3.63 7.46 -16.28
N ASP A 30 -3.00 6.31 -16.03
CA ASP A 30 -1.58 6.08 -16.31
C ASP A 30 -1.33 5.80 -17.80
N THR A 31 -2.29 5.19 -18.50
CA THR A 31 -2.19 4.86 -19.93
C THR A 31 -1.75 6.02 -20.85
N PRO A 32 -2.31 7.25 -20.77
CA PRO A 32 -1.92 8.34 -21.66
C PRO A 32 -0.52 8.93 -21.39
N ILE A 33 0.07 8.69 -20.21
CA ILE A 33 1.32 9.34 -19.76
C ILE A 33 2.36 8.38 -19.15
N GLY A 34 2.10 7.08 -19.23
CA GLY A 34 2.85 6.00 -18.62
C GLY A 34 2.62 4.71 -19.40
N ASP A 35 2.67 3.57 -18.71
CA ASP A 35 2.50 2.24 -19.33
C ASP A 35 1.15 1.59 -19.00
N GLY A 36 0.30 2.26 -18.21
CA GLY A 36 -1.05 1.82 -17.88
C GLY A 36 -1.08 0.74 -16.81
N ASP A 37 0.01 0.53 -16.07
CA ASP A 37 0.12 -0.54 -15.09
C ASP A 37 -0.07 -0.08 -13.64
N HIS A 38 -0.12 1.24 -13.39
CA HIS A 38 -0.08 1.80 -12.05
C HIS A 38 -1.13 1.20 -11.09
N GLY A 39 -2.40 1.17 -11.50
CA GLY A 39 -3.47 0.65 -10.67
C GLY A 39 -3.34 -0.85 -10.38
N ASN A 40 -2.94 -1.63 -11.37
CA ASN A 40 -2.64 -3.06 -11.19
C ASN A 40 -1.43 -3.28 -10.26
N ASN A 41 -0.40 -2.44 -10.36
CA ASN A 41 0.78 -2.47 -9.48
C ASN A 41 0.40 -2.18 -8.04
N MET A 42 -0.37 -1.12 -7.79
CA MET A 42 -0.84 -0.76 -6.46
C MET A 42 -1.76 -1.83 -5.87
N GLY A 43 -2.65 -2.42 -6.68
CA GLY A 43 -3.50 -3.55 -6.29
C GLY A 43 -2.68 -4.75 -5.77
N ARG A 44 -1.60 -5.11 -6.47
CA ARG A 44 -0.68 -6.17 -6.02
C ARG A 44 -0.01 -5.83 -4.69
N GLY A 45 0.37 -4.56 -4.49
CA GLY A 45 0.97 -4.07 -3.26
C GLY A 45 0.03 -4.18 -2.05
N VAL A 46 -1.21 -3.70 -2.19
CA VAL A 46 -2.17 -3.70 -1.07
C VAL A 46 -2.66 -5.11 -0.74
N SER A 47 -2.86 -5.99 -1.73
CA SER A 47 -3.16 -7.40 -1.46
C SER A 47 -2.04 -8.09 -0.69
N ALA A 48 -0.77 -7.80 -1.03
CA ALA A 48 0.36 -8.34 -0.29
C ALA A 48 0.47 -7.77 1.13
N TYR A 49 0.10 -6.51 1.34
CA TYR A 49 -0.01 -5.93 2.66
C TYR A 49 -1.09 -6.63 3.48
N GLU A 50 -2.27 -6.87 2.92
CA GLU A 50 -3.37 -7.58 3.60
C GLU A 50 -2.93 -8.99 4.04
N GLU A 51 -2.25 -9.74 3.16
CA GLU A 51 -1.69 -11.06 3.48
C GLU A 51 -0.63 -10.99 4.61
N ALA A 52 0.32 -10.05 4.52
CA ALA A 52 1.37 -9.88 5.51
C ALA A 52 0.80 -9.43 6.87
N PHE A 53 -0.20 -8.54 6.87
CA PHE A 53 -0.85 -8.07 8.08
C PHE A 53 -1.52 -9.21 8.87
N GLN A 54 -2.15 -10.15 8.17
CA GLN A 54 -2.77 -11.35 8.79
C GLN A 54 -1.73 -12.35 9.32
N THR A 55 -0.47 -12.24 8.91
CA THR A 55 0.61 -13.14 9.34
C THR A 55 1.43 -12.53 10.48
N ASP A 56 1.79 -11.25 10.34
CA ASP A 56 2.75 -10.58 11.21
C ASP A 56 2.09 -9.94 12.44
N HIS A 57 0.78 -9.65 12.40
CA HIS A 57 0.00 -9.05 13.49
C HIS A 57 0.70 -7.86 14.18
N PRO A 58 0.98 -6.77 13.46
CA PRO A 58 1.76 -5.66 14.02
C PRO A 58 1.03 -4.98 15.18
N GLU A 59 1.75 -4.75 16.29
CA GLU A 59 1.18 -4.21 17.53
C GLU A 59 1.45 -2.71 17.72
N THR A 60 2.34 -2.13 16.91
CA THR A 60 2.69 -0.70 16.97
C THR A 60 2.43 0.00 15.65
N ILE A 61 2.37 1.35 15.68
CA ILE A 61 2.24 2.17 14.48
C ILE A 61 3.44 1.93 13.54
N SER A 62 4.64 1.93 14.10
CA SER A 62 5.87 1.73 13.31
C SER A 62 5.92 0.33 12.68
N ASP A 63 5.53 -0.71 13.43
CA ASP A 63 5.44 -2.06 12.86
C ASP A 63 4.39 -2.14 11.75
N THR A 64 3.24 -1.48 11.94
CA THR A 64 2.17 -1.41 10.94
C THR A 64 2.69 -0.77 9.64
N PHE A 65 3.39 0.35 9.73
CA PHE A 65 3.99 1.00 8.56
C PHE A 65 5.14 0.20 7.95
N LYS A 66 5.93 -0.51 8.75
CA LYS A 66 6.99 -1.38 8.26
C LYS A 66 6.43 -2.55 7.44
N VAL A 67 5.36 -3.20 7.90
CA VAL A 67 4.66 -4.27 7.15
C VAL A 67 4.15 -3.73 5.81
N PHE A 68 3.46 -2.58 5.83
CA PHE A 68 3.01 -1.91 4.60
C PHE A 68 4.18 -1.60 3.66
N SER A 69 5.24 -1.00 4.19
CA SER A 69 6.42 -0.61 3.40
C SER A 69 7.07 -1.80 2.71
N MET A 70 7.26 -2.91 3.43
CA MET A 70 7.83 -4.13 2.87
C MET A 70 6.96 -4.74 1.76
N ALA A 71 5.63 -4.75 1.95
CA ALA A 71 4.70 -5.20 0.92
C ALA A 71 4.80 -4.33 -0.35
N MET A 72 4.83 -3.00 -0.21
CA MET A 72 4.94 -2.09 -1.35
C MET A 72 6.26 -2.25 -2.10
N ILE A 73 7.41 -2.32 -1.40
CA ILE A 73 8.72 -2.50 -2.04
C ILE A 73 8.79 -3.83 -2.79
N SER A 74 8.21 -4.90 -2.22
CA SER A 74 8.37 -6.25 -2.75
C SER A 74 7.41 -6.60 -3.88
N LYS A 75 6.21 -6.01 -3.93
CA LYS A 75 5.15 -6.43 -4.85
C LYS A 75 4.66 -5.35 -5.82
N VAL A 76 4.91 -4.07 -5.55
CA VAL A 76 4.58 -3.00 -6.50
C VAL A 76 5.74 -2.82 -7.46
N GLY A 77 5.48 -3.04 -8.75
CA GLY A 77 6.45 -2.81 -9.83
C GLY A 77 6.67 -1.33 -10.12
N GLY A 78 7.67 -1.04 -10.95
CA GLY A 78 7.96 0.32 -11.42
C GLY A 78 8.43 1.27 -10.31
N ALA A 79 8.28 2.57 -10.55
CA ALA A 79 8.75 3.61 -9.62
C ALA A 79 7.91 3.71 -8.34
N SER A 80 6.62 3.37 -8.40
CA SER A 80 5.70 3.54 -7.28
C SER A 80 6.00 2.63 -6.10
N GLY A 81 6.59 1.45 -6.31
CA GLY A 81 6.95 0.52 -5.23
C GLY A 81 8.03 1.06 -4.29
N PRO A 82 9.24 1.37 -4.79
CA PRO A 82 10.29 1.97 -3.99
C PRO A 82 9.87 3.31 -3.37
N LEU A 83 9.11 4.16 -4.09
CA LEU A 83 8.67 5.45 -3.57
C LEU A 83 7.66 5.30 -2.42
N SER A 84 6.58 4.52 -2.63
CA SER A 84 5.56 4.31 -1.60
C SER A 84 6.15 3.59 -0.40
N GLY A 85 6.95 2.54 -0.64
CA GLY A 85 7.59 1.81 0.44
C GLY A 85 8.58 2.64 1.24
N SER A 86 9.41 3.47 0.58
CA SER A 86 10.36 4.32 1.30
C SER A 86 9.67 5.44 2.07
N ALA A 87 8.52 5.93 1.60
CA ALA A 87 7.76 6.98 2.27
C ALA A 87 7.31 6.56 3.68
N PHE A 88 6.94 5.29 3.86
CA PHE A 88 6.43 4.77 5.13
C PHE A 88 7.47 4.00 5.96
N MET A 89 8.64 3.67 5.42
CA MET A 89 9.64 2.80 6.06
C MET A 89 10.06 3.25 7.47
N ASN A 90 10.14 4.57 7.68
CA ASN A 90 10.65 5.17 8.92
C ASN A 90 9.60 6.06 9.61
N MET A 91 8.31 5.84 9.30
CA MET A 91 7.19 6.54 9.94
C MET A 91 6.76 5.89 11.26
#